data_AF-A0A9J7L2L4-F1
#
_entry.id   AF-A0A9J7L2L4-F1
#
_cell.length_a   1.000
_cell.length_b   1.000
_cell.length_c   1.000
_cell.angle_alpha   90.00
_cell.angle_beta   90.00
_cell.angle_gamma   90.00
#
_symmetry.space_group_name_H-M   'P 1'
#
loop_
_entity.id
_entity.type
_entity.pdbx_description
1 polymer ?
#
loop_
_entity_poly.entity_id
_entity_poly.type
_entity_poly.pdbx_seq_one_letter_code
_entity_poly.pdbx_strand_id
1 'polypeptide(L)'
;MVKMWKFLLIIAAVVAWPASAQADNVYLTTVGGWDFFKVPAVGAMTNQNVMATCEAAGMRYPCFWTGTGSCTSSTYWGGGCIRVDDGGGHFCHTFMALSHSLCGNMQAWRCQPLDNTFVYYPNWIGNNALGLDYDSGQSALYGSGYYNMYALCAVRSQDVITG
;
A
#
# COMPACT_ATOMS: atom_id res chain seq x y z
N MET A 1 12.18 -60.63 -35.90
CA MET A 1 11.22 -60.23 -34.84
C MET A 1 11.91 -60.60 -33.53
N VAL A 2 12.16 -59.76 -32.52
CA VAL A 2 11.37 -58.65 -31.94
C VAL A 2 12.36 -57.64 -31.27
N LYS A 3 12.30 -56.39 -31.75
CA LYS A 3 12.21 -55.13 -30.96
C LYS A 3 13.41 -54.70 -30.08
N MET A 4 14.28 -53.89 -30.70
CA MET A 4 15.07 -52.85 -30.04
C MET A 4 14.18 -52.00 -29.13
N TRP A 5 14.41 -52.09 -27.82
CA TRP A 5 13.78 -51.24 -26.82
C TRP A 5 14.57 -49.93 -26.78
N LYS A 6 14.02 -48.89 -27.42
CA LYS A 6 14.45 -47.50 -27.27
C LYS A 6 14.29 -47.11 -25.80
N PHE A 7 15.39 -47.00 -25.06
CA PHE A 7 15.41 -46.30 -23.77
C PHE A 7 15.29 -44.79 -24.05
N LEU A 8 14.09 -44.25 -23.89
CA LEU A 8 13.88 -42.80 -23.80
C LEU A 8 14.29 -42.35 -22.39
N LEU A 9 15.43 -41.68 -22.28
CA LEU A 9 15.79 -40.90 -21.10
C LEU A 9 15.05 -39.57 -21.16
N ILE A 10 13.97 -39.44 -20.39
CA ILE A 10 13.29 -38.15 -20.18
C ILE A 10 14.03 -37.43 -19.06
N ILE A 11 14.90 -36.50 -19.41
CA ILE A 11 15.52 -35.59 -18.44
C ILE A 11 14.49 -34.50 -18.10
N ALA A 12 13.78 -34.68 -17.00
CA ALA A 12 12.98 -33.62 -16.41
C ALA A 12 13.93 -32.61 -15.73
N ALA A 13 14.34 -31.58 -16.46
CA ALA A 13 15.02 -30.44 -15.88
C ALA A 13 14.01 -29.67 -15.01
N VAL A 14 14.01 -29.92 -13.70
CA VAL A 14 13.28 -29.11 -12.73
C VAL A 14 14.03 -27.79 -12.63
N VAL A 15 13.60 -26.81 -13.44
CA VAL A 15 14.06 -25.43 -13.32
C VAL A 15 13.42 -24.89 -12.04
N ALA A 16 14.09 -25.05 -10.92
CA ALA A 16 13.74 -24.36 -9.69
C ALA A 16 14.04 -22.87 -9.93
N TRP A 17 13.04 -22.13 -10.40
CA TRP A 17 13.10 -20.67 -10.30
C TRP A 17 13.28 -20.34 -8.83
N PRO A 18 14.29 -19.52 -8.46
CA PRO A 18 14.28 -18.94 -7.14
C PRO A 18 13.02 -18.06 -7.13
N ALA A 19 11.98 -18.52 -6.44
CA ALA A 19 10.93 -17.63 -5.98
C ALA A 19 11.68 -16.62 -5.11
N SER A 20 12.01 -15.46 -5.68
CA SER A 20 12.35 -14.30 -4.88
C SER A 20 11.21 -14.20 -3.88
N ALA A 21 11.51 -14.34 -2.60
CA ALA A 21 10.56 -14.13 -1.54
C ALA A 21 10.12 -12.67 -1.64
N GLN A 22 9.11 -12.41 -2.45
CA GLN A 22 8.40 -11.15 -2.45
C GLN A 22 7.71 -11.14 -1.11
N ALA A 23 8.04 -10.17 -0.27
CA ALA A 23 7.29 -9.99 0.96
C ALA A 23 5.81 -9.81 0.57
N ASP A 24 4.93 -10.56 1.23
CA ASP A 24 3.51 -10.54 0.90
C ASP A 24 2.88 -9.20 1.31
N ASN A 25 1.84 -8.79 0.58
CA ASN A 25 1.04 -7.65 0.94
C ASN A 25 0.28 -7.93 2.25
N VAL A 26 0.28 -6.99 3.19
CA VAL A 26 -0.39 -7.14 4.49
C VAL A 26 -1.71 -6.40 4.47
N TYR A 27 -2.84 -7.11 4.56
CA TYR A 27 -4.15 -6.49 4.75
C TYR A 27 -4.20 -5.72 6.07
N LEU A 28 -4.76 -4.51 6.03
CA LEU A 28 -4.96 -3.65 7.18
C LEU A 28 -6.42 -3.68 7.62
N THR A 29 -7.29 -3.04 6.84
CA THR A 29 -8.71 -2.86 7.18
C THR A 29 -9.50 -2.42 5.95
N THR A 30 -10.82 -2.36 6.09
CA THR A 30 -11.75 -1.83 5.10
C THR A 30 -12.34 -0.51 5.56
N VAL A 31 -12.17 0.56 4.77
CA VAL A 31 -12.76 1.88 5.02
C VAL A 31 -13.31 2.43 3.72
N GLY A 32 -14.57 2.90 3.70
CA GLY A 32 -15.14 3.56 2.51
C GLY A 32 -15.28 2.67 1.27
N GLY A 33 -15.46 1.36 1.47
CA GLY A 33 -15.51 0.39 0.37
C GLY A 33 -14.15 0.17 -0.31
N TRP A 34 -13.06 0.45 0.39
CA TRP A 34 -11.69 0.14 0.00
C TRP A 34 -11.05 -0.76 1.05
N ASP A 35 -10.42 -1.83 0.56
CA ASP A 35 -9.57 -2.70 1.37
C ASP A 35 -8.14 -2.17 1.28
N PHE A 36 -7.55 -1.83 2.43
CA PHE A 36 -6.22 -1.25 2.52
C PHE A 36 -5.17 -2.29 2.83
N PHE A 37 -3.99 -2.11 2.22
CA PHE A 37 -2.85 -3.00 2.34
C PHE A 37 -1.57 -2.21 2.56
N LYS A 38 -0.63 -2.82 3.28
CA LYS A 38 0.80 -2.47 3.21
C LYS A 38 1.43 -3.30 2.11
N VAL A 39 1.95 -2.62 1.10
CA VAL A 39 2.65 -3.25 -0.02
C VAL A 39 4.13 -2.92 0.10
N PRO A 40 5.04 -3.92 0.16
CA PRO A 40 6.47 -3.67 0.24
C PRO A 40 6.94 -2.87 -0.99
N ALA A 41 7.57 -1.74 -0.74
CA ALA A 41 8.19 -0.94 -1.78
C ALA A 41 9.70 -1.25 -1.83
N VAL A 42 10.32 -1.06 -3.00
CA VAL A 42 11.77 -1.12 -3.15
C VAL A 42 12.29 0.27 -3.50
N GLY A 43 13.31 0.74 -2.79
CA GLY A 43 13.88 2.07 -2.96
C GLY A 43 13.26 3.14 -2.05
N ALA A 44 13.52 4.41 -2.37
CA ALA A 44 13.10 5.55 -1.55
C ALA A 44 11.58 5.71 -1.52
N MET A 45 11.01 6.07 -0.37
CA MET A 45 9.56 6.23 -0.18
C MET A 45 9.05 7.58 -0.74
N THR A 46 9.33 7.85 -2.01
CA THR A 46 8.81 9.02 -2.72
C THR A 46 7.34 8.83 -3.11
N ASN A 47 6.64 9.93 -3.39
CA ASN A 47 5.28 9.88 -3.94
C ASN A 47 5.24 9.04 -5.23
N GLN A 48 6.22 9.23 -6.11
CA GLN A 48 6.36 8.45 -7.34
C GLN A 48 6.55 6.95 -7.05
N ASN A 49 7.35 6.58 -6.06
CA ASN A 49 7.56 5.18 -5.73
C ASN A 49 6.33 4.53 -5.07
N VAL A 50 5.64 5.26 -4.19
CA VAL A 50 4.37 4.79 -3.59
C VAL A 50 3.33 4.53 -4.69
N MET A 51 3.16 5.47 -5.62
CA MET A 51 2.29 5.30 -6.79
C MET A 51 2.69 4.06 -7.60
N ALA A 52 3.95 3.97 -8.03
CA ALA A 52 4.43 2.86 -8.85
C ALA A 52 4.31 1.50 -8.15
N THR A 53 4.55 1.45 -6.83
CA THR A 53 4.44 0.23 -6.02
C THR A 53 2.99 -0.26 -5.99
N CYS A 54 2.02 0.63 -5.73
CA CYS A 54 0.62 0.24 -5.71
C CYS A 54 0.15 -0.20 -7.10
N GLU A 55 0.51 0.54 -8.15
CA GLU A 55 0.11 0.21 -9.53
C GLU A 55 0.70 -1.12 -10.00
N ALA A 56 1.96 -1.41 -9.65
CA ALA A 56 2.60 -2.69 -9.95
C ALA A 56 1.92 -3.88 -9.23
N ALA A 57 1.34 -3.64 -8.06
CA ALA A 57 0.55 -4.62 -7.32
C ALA A 57 -0.90 -4.74 -7.84
N GLY A 58 -1.27 -4.02 -8.90
CA GLY A 58 -2.65 -3.98 -9.40
C GLY A 58 -3.62 -3.22 -8.48
N MET A 59 -3.09 -2.36 -7.61
CA MET A 59 -3.84 -1.62 -6.60
C MET A 59 -3.86 -0.12 -6.90
N ARG A 60 -4.73 0.60 -6.20
CA ARG A 60 -4.79 2.07 -6.18
C ARG A 60 -4.00 2.61 -4.99
N TYR A 61 -3.56 3.87 -5.07
CA TYR A 61 -2.91 4.58 -3.97
C TYR A 61 -3.86 5.66 -3.43
N PRO A 62 -4.08 5.74 -2.11
CA PRO A 62 -4.89 6.80 -1.49
C PRO A 62 -4.10 8.09 -1.33
N CYS A 63 -4.80 9.23 -1.36
CA CYS A 63 -4.19 10.50 -1.00
C CYS A 63 -4.02 10.58 0.53
N PHE A 64 -3.08 11.39 1.02
CA PHE A 64 -2.92 11.66 2.45
C PHE A 64 -4.19 12.28 3.04
N TRP A 65 -4.79 13.23 2.32
CA TRP A 65 -6.11 13.76 2.66
C TRP A 65 -7.20 12.80 2.19
N THR A 66 -8.38 12.81 2.82
CA THR A 66 -9.51 11.89 2.50
C THR A 66 -10.43 12.37 1.38
N GLY A 67 -10.69 13.69 1.31
CA GLY A 67 -11.32 14.33 0.14
C GLY A 67 -12.82 14.30 0.15
N THR A 68 -13.36 14.01 1.32
CA THR A 68 -14.78 13.84 1.61
C THR A 68 -15.19 14.81 2.71
N GLY A 69 -16.48 15.09 2.83
CA GLY A 69 -17.03 16.04 3.80
C GLY A 69 -16.35 17.42 3.77
N SER A 70 -15.86 17.89 4.92
CA SER A 70 -15.15 19.17 5.04
C SER A 70 -13.69 19.12 4.57
N CYS A 71 -13.17 17.95 4.20
CA CYS A 71 -11.76 17.71 3.89
C CYS A 71 -11.48 17.77 2.38
N THR A 72 -12.16 18.69 1.69
CA THR A 72 -12.24 18.76 0.22
C THR A 72 -11.29 19.77 -0.44
N SER A 73 -10.42 20.43 0.33
CA SER A 73 -9.49 21.44 -0.22
C SER A 73 -8.69 20.88 -1.39
N SER A 74 -8.92 21.41 -2.59
CA SER A 74 -8.37 20.94 -3.87
C SER A 74 -6.84 21.00 -3.94
N THR A 75 -6.20 21.77 -3.06
CA THR A 75 -4.74 21.81 -2.91
C THR A 75 -4.14 20.44 -2.57
N TYR A 76 -4.94 19.53 -2.02
CA TYR A 76 -4.50 18.20 -1.60
C TYR A 76 -5.05 17.06 -2.48
N TRP A 77 -5.61 17.42 -3.62
CA TRP A 77 -6.21 16.49 -4.58
C TRP A 77 -5.56 16.68 -5.95
N GLY A 78 -4.93 15.62 -6.44
CA GLY A 78 -4.22 15.63 -7.71
C GLY A 78 -3.46 14.32 -7.92
N GLY A 79 -3.02 14.06 -9.15
CA GLY A 79 -2.11 12.94 -9.42
C GLY A 79 -2.72 11.54 -9.31
N GLY A 80 -4.04 11.36 -9.44
CA GLY A 80 -4.67 10.04 -9.65
C GLY A 80 -5.02 9.22 -8.39
N CYS A 81 -4.65 9.71 -7.21
CA CYS A 81 -4.92 9.03 -5.94
C CYS A 81 -6.43 8.97 -5.60
N ILE A 82 -6.83 7.93 -4.86
CA ILE A 82 -8.24 7.69 -4.50
C ILE A 82 -8.67 8.53 -3.29
N ARG A 83 -9.96 8.86 -3.25
CA ARG A 83 -10.64 9.40 -2.07
C ARG A 83 -11.03 8.29 -1.12
N VAL A 84 -10.96 8.58 0.17
CA VAL A 84 -11.33 7.67 1.25
C VAL A 84 -12.55 8.25 1.94
N ASP A 85 -13.71 7.67 1.71
CA ASP A 85 -14.94 8.06 2.41
C ASP A 85 -15.08 7.26 3.70
N ASP A 86 -14.81 7.89 4.83
CA ASP A 86 -14.94 7.28 6.15
C ASP A 86 -16.39 7.29 6.70
N GLY A 87 -17.38 7.60 5.85
CA GLY A 87 -18.80 7.60 6.24
C GLY A 87 -19.32 8.96 6.69
N GLY A 88 -18.69 10.06 6.26
CA GLY A 88 -19.11 11.42 6.61
C GLY A 88 -18.05 12.51 6.51
N GLY A 89 -16.80 12.17 6.19
CA GLY A 89 -15.67 13.11 6.17
C GLY A 89 -15.27 13.55 7.57
N HIS A 90 -15.35 12.65 8.55
CA HIS A 90 -15.02 12.93 9.94
C HIS A 90 -13.49 13.05 10.14
N PHE A 91 -12.73 12.33 9.32
CA PHE A 91 -11.28 12.30 9.33
C PHE A 91 -10.75 12.95 8.05
N CYS A 92 -9.92 13.98 8.22
CA CYS A 92 -9.30 14.63 7.07
C CYS A 92 -8.07 13.93 6.54
N HIS A 93 -7.46 13.03 7.32
CA HIS A 93 -6.28 12.29 6.89
C HIS A 93 -6.58 10.79 6.79
N THR A 94 -6.16 10.16 5.71
CA THR A 94 -6.33 8.72 5.47
C THR A 94 -5.80 7.90 6.65
N PHE A 95 -4.63 8.25 7.19
CA PHE A 95 -4.10 7.56 8.36
C PHE A 95 -4.97 7.67 9.62
N MET A 96 -5.70 8.78 9.81
CA MET A 96 -6.63 8.90 10.95
C MET A 96 -7.83 7.96 10.78
N ALA A 97 -8.38 7.88 9.57
CA ALA A 97 -9.48 6.96 9.26
C ALA A 97 -9.07 5.49 9.47
N LEU A 98 -7.88 5.12 8.99
CA LEU A 98 -7.35 3.77 9.18
C LEU A 98 -7.06 3.48 10.66
N SER A 99 -6.43 4.42 11.38
CA SER A 99 -6.14 4.26 12.80
C SER A 99 -7.41 4.10 13.64
N HIS A 100 -8.47 4.85 13.32
CA HIS A 100 -9.75 4.72 13.99
C HIS A 100 -10.33 3.31 13.81
N SER A 101 -10.27 2.79 12.58
CA SER A 101 -10.75 1.44 12.26
C SER A 101 -9.89 0.33 12.88
N LEU A 102 -8.55 0.46 12.82
CA LEU A 102 -7.59 -0.57 13.26
C LEU A 102 -7.39 -0.59 14.77
N CYS A 103 -7.33 0.58 15.39
CA CYS A 103 -6.78 0.78 16.73
C CYS A 103 -7.73 1.55 17.66
N GLY A 104 -8.95 1.87 17.21
CA GLY A 104 -9.97 2.56 18.02
C GLY A 104 -9.61 3.99 18.43
N ASN A 105 -8.62 4.62 17.77
CA ASN A 105 -8.17 5.98 18.08
C ASN A 105 -7.66 6.71 16.82
N MET A 106 -7.59 8.04 16.86
CA MET A 106 -7.20 8.86 15.71
C MET A 106 -5.69 9.18 15.64
N GLN A 107 -4.91 8.77 16.63
CA GLN A 107 -3.48 9.05 16.72
C GLN A 107 -2.72 7.98 15.93
N ALA A 108 -2.66 8.13 14.61
CA ALA A 108 -2.15 7.09 13.71
C ALA A 108 -0.71 6.64 14.00
N TRP A 109 0.16 7.53 14.49
CA TRP A 109 1.52 7.18 14.92
C TRP A 109 1.57 6.31 16.19
N ARG A 110 0.42 6.04 16.82
CA ARG A 110 0.27 5.08 17.93
C ARG A 110 -0.45 3.80 17.50
N CYS A 111 -0.72 3.63 16.22
CA CYS A 111 -1.36 2.43 15.70
C CYS A 111 -0.31 1.52 15.06
N GLN A 112 0.18 0.55 15.84
CA GLN A 112 1.27 -0.35 15.43
C GLN A 112 1.06 -1.01 14.05
N PRO A 113 -0.16 -1.39 13.61
CA PRO A 113 -0.38 -1.88 12.26
C PRO A 113 0.06 -0.93 11.13
N LEU A 114 0.03 0.39 11.37
CA LEU A 114 0.42 1.44 10.41
C LEU A 114 1.91 1.79 10.44
N ASP A 115 2.70 1.09 11.25
CA ASP A 115 4.13 1.32 11.34
C ASP A 115 4.83 1.18 9.97
N ASN A 116 5.83 2.05 9.74
CA ASN A 116 6.62 2.12 8.51
C ASN A 116 5.79 2.21 7.22
N THR A 117 4.61 2.81 7.30
CA THR A 117 3.68 2.92 6.17
C THR A 117 3.70 4.34 5.61
N PHE A 118 3.78 4.46 4.29
CA PHE A 118 3.85 5.73 3.56
C PHE A 118 2.66 5.92 2.64
N VAL A 119 2.08 7.12 2.66
CA VAL A 119 0.93 7.51 1.85
C VAL A 119 1.30 8.64 0.88
N TYR A 120 0.70 8.59 -0.31
CA TYR A 120 0.89 9.60 -1.34
C TYR A 120 0.34 10.96 -0.86
N TYR A 121 1.19 11.98 -0.80
CA TYR A 121 0.81 13.34 -0.39
C TYR A 121 1.08 14.33 -1.53
N PRO A 122 0.08 14.64 -2.37
CA PRO A 122 0.24 15.62 -3.43
C PRO A 122 0.51 17.01 -2.84
N ASN A 123 1.39 17.76 -3.50
CA ASN A 123 1.80 19.11 -3.10
C ASN A 123 2.42 19.22 -1.70
N TRP A 124 2.96 18.10 -1.19
CA TRP A 124 3.90 18.11 -0.09
C TRP A 124 5.25 18.68 -0.53
N ILE A 125 6.20 18.79 0.40
CA ILE A 125 7.54 19.31 0.09
C ILE A 125 8.34 18.28 -0.73
N GLY A 126 8.72 18.68 -1.95
CA GLY A 126 9.45 17.81 -2.89
C GLY A 126 8.63 16.59 -3.33
N ASN A 127 9.31 15.51 -3.72
CA ASN A 127 8.67 14.25 -4.12
C ASN A 127 8.46 13.29 -2.92
N ASN A 128 8.25 13.81 -1.72
CA ASN A 128 8.14 12.99 -0.52
C ASN A 128 6.73 12.42 -0.36
N ALA A 129 6.62 11.10 -0.15
CA ALA A 129 5.45 10.55 0.52
C ALA A 129 5.54 10.86 2.03
N LEU A 130 4.40 10.82 2.72
CA LEU A 130 4.34 11.01 4.17
C LEU A 130 4.28 9.65 4.86
N GLY A 131 5.21 9.40 5.78
CA GLY A 131 5.24 8.15 6.56
C GLY A 131 4.88 8.33 8.03
N LEU A 132 4.57 7.21 8.67
CA LEU A 132 4.43 7.06 10.12
C LEU A 132 5.51 6.11 10.65
N ASP A 133 5.93 6.34 11.89
CA ASP A 133 6.79 5.43 12.65
C ASP A 133 6.25 5.30 14.07
N TYR A 134 5.82 4.08 14.40
CA TYR A 134 5.23 3.74 15.68
C TYR A 134 6.28 3.73 16.79
N ASP A 135 7.49 3.23 16.50
CA ASP A 135 8.55 3.03 17.49
C ASP A 135 9.08 4.38 18.01
N SER A 136 9.26 5.36 17.12
CA SER A 136 9.65 6.72 17.50
C SER A 136 8.48 7.65 17.80
N GLY A 137 7.25 7.22 17.51
CA GLY A 137 6.02 8.01 17.64
C GLY A 137 5.94 9.20 16.68
N GLN A 138 6.68 9.16 15.56
CA GLN A 138 6.68 10.23 14.57
C GLN A 138 5.47 10.14 13.65
N SER A 139 4.76 11.27 13.48
CA SER A 139 3.54 11.37 12.69
C SER A 139 3.73 11.94 11.29
N ALA A 140 4.96 12.28 10.90
CA ALA A 140 5.27 12.87 9.60
C ALA A 140 6.73 12.62 9.21
N LEU A 141 6.97 11.50 8.53
CA LEU A 141 8.27 11.18 7.94
C LEU A 141 8.38 11.72 6.51
N TYR A 142 9.54 12.28 6.16
CA TYR A 142 9.88 12.67 4.79
C TYR A 142 10.39 11.45 4.02
N GLY A 143 9.57 10.91 3.12
CA GLY A 143 9.86 9.64 2.48
C GLY A 143 11.16 9.53 1.68
N SER A 144 11.81 10.62 1.29
CA SER A 144 13.14 10.59 0.68
C SER A 144 14.25 10.12 1.62
N GLY A 145 14.02 10.14 2.94
CA GLY A 145 14.95 9.65 3.96
C GLY A 145 14.76 8.17 4.33
N TYR A 146 13.76 7.51 3.76
CA TYR A 146 13.36 6.14 4.12
C TYR A 146 13.32 5.25 2.88
N TYR A 147 13.72 3.99 3.06
CA TYR A 147 13.91 3.05 1.97
C TYR A 147 13.33 1.68 2.33
N ASN A 148 12.81 0.98 1.33
CA ASN A 148 12.35 -0.40 1.45
C ASN A 148 11.30 -0.62 2.56
N MET A 149 10.39 0.34 2.70
CA MET A 149 9.28 0.33 3.66
C MET A 149 7.98 -0.10 2.96
N TYR A 150 6.82 0.27 3.52
CA TYR A 150 5.53 -0.08 2.95
C TYR A 150 4.83 1.11 2.30
N ALA A 151 4.38 0.93 1.07
CA ALA A 151 3.41 1.80 0.43
C ALA A 151 2.00 1.45 0.93
N LEU A 152 1.20 2.46 1.27
CA LEU A 152 -0.21 2.29 1.55
C LEU A 152 -0.96 2.17 0.23
N CYS A 153 -1.55 1.01 -0.03
CA CYS A 153 -2.31 0.73 -1.24
C CYS A 153 -3.72 0.26 -0.91
N ALA A 154 -4.61 0.29 -1.88
CA ALA A 154 -5.99 -0.15 -1.71
C ALA A 154 -6.61 -0.74 -2.98
N VAL A 155 -7.54 -1.66 -2.79
CA VAL A 155 -8.42 -2.19 -3.84
C VAL A 155 -9.87 -1.96 -3.45
N ARG A 156 -10.78 -1.89 -4.42
CA ARG A 156 -12.20 -1.82 -4.07
C ARG A 156 -12.60 -3.14 -3.41
N SER A 157 -13.30 -3.07 -2.28
CA SER A 157 -13.75 -4.27 -1.56
C SER A 157 -14.68 -5.17 -2.40
N GLN A 158 -15.31 -4.60 -3.44
CA GLN A 158 -16.17 -5.34 -4.37
C GLN A 158 -15.37 -6.17 -5.40
N ASP A 159 -14.10 -5.82 -5.66
CA ASP A 159 -13.26 -6.47 -6.67
C ASP A 159 -12.60 -7.75 -6.11
N VAL A 160 -12.59 -7.92 -4.78
CA VAL A 160 -11.99 -9.09 -4.09
C VAL A 160 -12.89 -10.33 -4.14
N ILE A 161 -14.19 -10.18 -4.39
CA ILE A 161 -15.18 -11.29 -4.35
C ILE A 161 -15.25 -12.06 -5.68
N THR A 162 -14.62 -11.56 -6.76
CA THR A 162 -14.68 -12.20 -8.09
C THR A 162 -13.42 -12.98 -8.49
N GLY A 163 -12.52 -13.27 -7.54
CA GLY A 163 -11.31 -14.08 -7.76
C GLY A 163 -11.51 -15.56 -7.51
#